data_AF-A0AA85K3U9-F1
#
_entry.id   AF-A0AA85K3U9-F1
#
_cell.length_a   1.000
_cell.length_b   1.000
_cell.length_c   1.000
_cell.angle_alpha   90.00
_cell.angle_beta   90.00
_cell.angle_gamma   90.00
#
_symmetry.space_group_name_H-M   'P 1'
#
loop_
_entity.id
_entity.type
_entity.pdbx_description
1 polymer ?
#
loop_
_entity_poly.entity_id
_entity_poly.type
_entity_poly.pdbx_seq_one_letter_code
_entity_poly.pdbx_strand_id
1 'polypeptide(L)'
;MHLQNLANQVRNLLDTDDVVAFGPFLYVYIRKSSLVTHALRNSQSLAILSKYILMAKASMRAKLGHGRRVVQMPLILCIDSKTDDNYISLLGIPPIHGDDDRNLFGQAFEAAISRTKARAEFKYFSTNCIELHREDMLKIFEALSNLLT
;
A
#
# COMPACT_ATOMS: atom_id res chain seq x y z
N MET A 1 -14.95 -6.79 -17.41
CA MET A 1 -13.49 -6.75 -17.66
C MET A 1 -12.69 -6.16 -16.50
N HIS A 2 -13.05 -5.02 -15.89
CA HIS A 2 -12.26 -4.40 -14.79
C HIS A 2 -12.12 -5.27 -13.52
N LEU A 3 -13.20 -5.90 -13.05
CA LEU A 3 -13.17 -6.75 -11.85
C LEU A 3 -12.35 -8.04 -12.03
N GLN A 4 -12.36 -8.64 -13.22
CA GLN A 4 -11.52 -9.81 -13.53
C GLN A 4 -10.03 -9.46 -13.49
N ASN A 5 -9.67 -8.29 -14.02
CA ASN A 5 -8.29 -7.80 -13.98
C ASN A 5 -7.82 -7.54 -12.53
N LEU A 6 -8.68 -6.96 -11.69
CA LEU A 6 -8.41 -6.80 -10.26
C LEU A 6 -8.20 -8.16 -9.58
N ALA A 7 -9.13 -9.10 -9.77
CA ALA A 7 -9.06 -10.43 -9.14
C ALA A 7 -7.80 -11.20 -9.57
N ASN A 8 -7.44 -11.15 -10.85
CA ASN A 8 -6.21 -11.75 -11.36
C ASN A 8 -4.96 -11.10 -10.76
N GLN A 9 -4.93 -9.78 -10.65
CA GLN A 9 -3.82 -9.07 -10.03
C GLN A 9 -3.66 -9.45 -8.55
N VAL A 10 -4.75 -9.51 -7.80
CA VAL A 10 -4.74 -9.93 -6.38
C VAL A 10 -4.21 -11.35 -6.26
N ARG A 11 -4.71 -12.27 -7.09
CA ARG A 11 -4.26 -13.67 -7.10
C ARG A 11 -2.77 -13.77 -7.37
N ASN A 12 -2.30 -13.12 -8.44
CA ASN A 12 -0.88 -13.12 -8.81
C ASN A 12 0.01 -12.65 -7.66
N LEU A 13 -0.32 -11.53 -7.01
CA LEU A 13 0.45 -10.97 -5.88
C LEU A 13 0.48 -11.88 -4.65
N LEU A 14 -0.53 -12.72 -4.47
CA LEU A 14 -0.59 -13.67 -3.35
C LEU A 14 0.18 -14.95 -3.69
N ASP A 15 0.06 -15.44 -4.91
CA ASP A 15 0.75 -16.63 -5.40
C ASP A 15 2.28 -16.42 -5.43
N THR A 16 2.74 -15.20 -5.69
CA THR A 16 4.16 -14.80 -5.66
C THR A 16 4.67 -14.37 -4.28
N ASP A 17 3.79 -14.33 -3.26
CA ASP A 17 4.07 -13.79 -1.91
C ASP A 17 4.66 -12.36 -1.92
N ASP A 18 4.31 -11.53 -2.92
CA ASP A 18 4.77 -10.14 -3.05
C ASP A 18 4.21 -9.20 -1.96
N VAL A 19 3.19 -9.64 -1.22
CA VAL A 19 2.61 -8.91 -0.09
C VAL A 19 3.32 -9.30 1.20
N VAL A 20 4.20 -8.42 1.66
CA VAL A 20 5.17 -8.68 2.73
C VAL A 20 4.96 -7.76 3.93
N ALA A 21 5.40 -8.20 5.11
CA ALA A 21 5.35 -7.40 6.33
C ALA A 21 6.61 -6.56 6.49
N PHE A 22 6.43 -5.28 6.86
CA PHE A 22 7.51 -4.38 7.29
C PHE A 22 7.14 -3.86 8.68
N GLY A 23 7.56 -4.59 9.71
CA GLY A 23 7.24 -4.25 11.10
C GLY A 23 5.74 -4.21 11.39
N PRO A 24 5.13 -3.03 11.63
CA PRO A 24 3.72 -2.89 11.98
C PRO A 24 2.75 -2.82 10.78
N PHE A 25 3.21 -2.77 9.54
CA PHE A 25 2.34 -2.69 8.35
C PHE A 25 2.73 -3.71 7.26
N LEU A 26 1.79 -4.01 6.38
CA LEU A 26 2.03 -4.76 5.15
C LEU A 26 2.39 -3.79 4.03
N TYR A 27 3.19 -4.23 3.07
CA TYR A 27 3.38 -3.50 1.83
C TYR A 27 3.41 -4.41 0.62
N VAL A 28 3.16 -3.83 -0.54
CA VAL A 28 3.29 -4.49 -1.84
C VAL A 28 3.77 -3.47 -2.87
N TYR A 29 4.74 -3.86 -3.69
CA TYR A 29 5.23 -3.03 -4.79
C TYR A 29 4.76 -3.60 -6.12
N ILE A 30 3.91 -2.87 -6.83
CA ILE A 30 3.44 -3.24 -8.17
C ILE A 30 4.28 -2.50 -9.21
N ARG A 31 5.26 -3.20 -9.79
CA ARG A 31 6.05 -2.68 -10.90
C ARG A 31 5.19 -2.47 -12.15
N LYS A 32 5.59 -1.52 -12.99
CA LYS A 32 5.05 -1.28 -14.34
C LYS A 32 5.37 -2.46 -15.26
N SER A 33 4.60 -3.54 -15.18
CA SER A 33 4.88 -4.75 -15.99
C SER A 33 3.71 -5.25 -16.84
N SER A 34 2.55 -4.55 -16.89
CA SER A 34 1.47 -4.93 -17.81
C SER A 34 0.47 -3.82 -18.13
N LEU A 35 -0.30 -4.01 -19.22
CA LEU A 35 -1.47 -3.18 -19.57
C LEU A 35 -2.53 -3.17 -18.45
N VAL A 36 -2.60 -4.22 -17.63
CA VAL A 36 -3.49 -4.30 -16.46
C VAL A 36 -3.12 -3.25 -15.43
N THR A 37 -1.83 -3.04 -15.19
CA THR A 37 -1.32 -1.99 -14.29
C THR A 37 -1.75 -0.60 -14.76
N HIS A 38 -1.78 -0.34 -16.07
CA HIS A 38 -2.23 0.95 -16.61
C HIS A 38 -3.71 1.22 -16.35
N ALA A 39 -4.58 0.22 -16.49
CA ALA A 39 -6.01 0.35 -16.24
C ALA A 39 -6.36 0.57 -14.76
N LEU A 40 -5.46 0.20 -13.85
CA LEU A 40 -5.66 0.26 -12.39
C LEU A 40 -5.00 1.48 -11.72
N ARG A 41 -4.30 2.33 -12.47
CA ARG A 41 -3.50 3.46 -11.95
C ARG A 41 -4.27 4.68 -11.44
N ASN A 42 -5.60 4.69 -11.51
CA ASN A 42 -6.35 5.77 -10.87
C ASN A 42 -6.50 5.47 -9.36
N SER A 43 -6.49 6.52 -8.53
CA SER A 43 -6.50 6.39 -7.06
C SER A 43 -7.65 5.52 -6.53
N GLN A 44 -8.84 5.59 -7.14
CA GLN A 44 -10.00 4.79 -6.74
C GLN A 44 -9.80 3.29 -7.02
N SER A 45 -9.32 2.93 -8.21
CA SER A 45 -8.98 1.54 -8.54
C SER A 45 -7.86 1.01 -7.66
N LEU A 46 -6.85 1.83 -7.33
CA LEU A 46 -5.78 1.44 -6.41
C LEU A 46 -6.30 1.21 -4.99
N ALA A 47 -7.24 2.04 -4.50
CA ALA A 47 -7.86 1.84 -3.20
C ALA A 47 -8.68 0.55 -3.14
N ILE A 48 -9.46 0.27 -4.19
CA ILE A 48 -10.23 -0.98 -4.31
C ILE A 48 -9.28 -2.19 -4.39
N LEU A 49 -8.23 -2.11 -5.21
CA LEU A 49 -7.22 -3.17 -5.32
C LEU A 49 -6.56 -3.43 -3.96
N SER A 50 -6.12 -2.38 -3.27
CA SER A 50 -5.48 -2.48 -1.96
C SER A 50 -6.40 -3.17 -0.95
N LYS A 51 -7.68 -2.81 -0.93
CA LYS A 51 -8.69 -3.43 -0.05
C LYS A 51 -8.84 -4.93 -0.35
N TYR A 52 -8.91 -5.32 -1.61
CA TYR A 52 -9.00 -6.74 -1.99
C TYR A 52 -7.73 -7.53 -1.67
N ILE A 53 -6.54 -6.93 -1.86
CA ILE A 53 -5.26 -7.54 -1.46
C ILE A 53 -5.28 -7.83 0.04
N LEU A 54 -5.64 -6.83 0.85
CA LEU A 54 -5.68 -6.96 2.30
C LEU A 54 -6.70 -8.01 2.75
N MET A 55 -7.88 -8.06 2.12
CA MET A 55 -8.95 -9.02 2.43
C MET A 55 -8.52 -10.45 2.15
N ALA A 56 -7.90 -10.66 1.00
CA ALA A 56 -7.42 -11.96 0.61
C ALA A 56 -6.26 -12.43 1.49
N LYS A 57 -5.28 -11.55 1.80
CA LYS A 57 -4.16 -11.90 2.69
C LYS A 57 -4.64 -12.25 4.11
N ALA A 58 -5.58 -11.49 4.65
CA ALA A 58 -6.21 -11.77 5.94
C ALA A 58 -6.92 -13.13 5.96
N SER A 59 -7.67 -13.44 4.89
CA SER A 59 -8.43 -14.69 4.76
C SER A 59 -7.55 -15.95 4.63
N MET A 60 -6.39 -15.83 3.98
CA MET A 60 -5.47 -16.95 3.77
C MET A 60 -4.71 -17.33 5.05
N ARG A 61 -4.24 -16.35 5.83
CA ARG A 61 -3.43 -16.61 7.04
C ARG A 61 -4.26 -17.09 8.24
N ALA A 62 -5.55 -16.77 8.29
CA ALA A 62 -6.47 -17.31 9.29
C ALA A 62 -6.58 -18.86 9.23
N LYS A 63 -6.41 -19.46 8.05
CA LYS A 63 -6.43 -20.92 7.85
C LYS A 63 -5.16 -21.64 8.32
N LEU A 64 -4.07 -20.91 8.56
CA LEU A 64 -2.74 -21.47 8.85
C LEU A 64 -2.33 -21.34 10.34
N GLY A 65 -3.26 -21.03 11.25
CA GLY A 65 -3.01 -21.07 12.70
C GLY A 65 -2.11 -19.97 13.29
N HIS A 66 -1.49 -19.12 12.47
CA HIS A 66 -0.52 -18.09 12.88
C HIS A 66 -1.03 -16.63 12.78
N GLY A 67 -2.34 -16.41 12.61
CA GLY A 67 -2.82 -15.27 11.80
C GLY A 67 -3.42 -14.02 12.47
N ARG A 68 -3.51 -13.89 13.81
CA ARG A 68 -4.26 -12.75 14.40
C ARG A 68 -3.67 -11.36 14.08
N ARG A 69 -2.35 -11.25 14.00
CA ARG A 69 -1.65 -9.97 13.80
C ARG A 69 -1.84 -9.38 12.40
N VAL A 70 -1.74 -10.20 11.35
CA VAL A 70 -1.81 -9.75 9.94
C VAL A 70 -3.17 -9.14 9.59
N VAL A 71 -4.24 -9.67 10.19
CA VAL A 71 -5.61 -9.18 9.99
C VAL A 71 -5.79 -7.75 10.51
N GLN A 72 -4.98 -7.34 11.50
CA GLN A 72 -4.98 -6.03 12.12
C GLN A 72 -3.91 -5.09 11.54
N MET A 73 -3.12 -5.54 10.56
CA MET A 73 -2.09 -4.70 9.95
C MET A 73 -2.69 -3.85 8.82
N PRO A 74 -2.32 -2.57 8.73
CA PRO A 74 -2.64 -1.76 7.56
C PRO A 74 -1.81 -2.19 6.34
N LEU A 75 -2.13 -1.68 5.17
CA LEU A 75 -1.40 -1.93 3.92
C LEU A 75 -0.92 -0.62 3.28
N ILE A 76 0.33 -0.61 2.82
CA ILE A 76 0.88 0.41 1.92
C ILE A 76 1.10 -0.21 0.53
N LEU A 77 0.34 0.25 -0.46
CA LEU A 77 0.54 -0.10 -1.86
C LEU A 77 1.53 0.88 -2.49
N CYS A 78 2.56 0.36 -3.15
CA CYS A 78 3.52 1.13 -3.94
C CYS A 78 3.32 0.83 -5.43
N ILE A 79 3.37 1.86 -6.26
CA ILE A 79 3.31 1.72 -7.72
C ILE A 79 4.20 2.75 -8.38
N ASP A 80 4.85 2.41 -9.50
CA ASP A 80 5.63 3.38 -10.26
C ASP A 80 4.76 4.56 -10.70
N SER A 81 5.27 5.79 -10.55
CA SER A 81 4.57 7.00 -10.93
C SER A 81 4.13 6.96 -12.40
N LYS A 82 3.08 7.71 -12.72
CA LYS A 82 2.63 7.87 -14.12
C LYS A 82 3.50 8.87 -14.88
N THR A 83 4.04 9.88 -14.20
CA THR A 83 4.62 11.06 -14.84
C THR A 83 6.14 11.12 -14.74
N ASP A 84 6.72 10.52 -13.70
CA ASP A 84 8.16 10.61 -13.46
C ASP A 84 8.72 9.25 -13.04
N ASP A 85 9.53 8.67 -13.90
CA ASP A 85 10.21 7.40 -13.65
C ASP A 85 11.30 7.55 -12.56
N ASN A 86 11.37 8.59 -11.73
CA ASN A 86 12.14 8.62 -10.47
C ASN A 86 11.26 8.54 -9.23
N TYR A 87 9.94 8.62 -9.41
CA TYR A 87 8.96 8.64 -8.32
C TYR A 87 8.10 7.38 -8.31
N ILE A 88 7.57 7.10 -7.13
CA ILE A 88 6.57 6.07 -6.87
C ILE A 88 5.37 6.72 -6.18
N SER A 89 4.17 6.26 -6.48
CA SER A 89 2.98 6.61 -5.72
C SER A 89 2.83 5.63 -4.56
N LEU A 90 2.66 6.14 -3.35
CA LEU A 90 2.32 5.36 -2.16
C LEU A 90 0.86 5.60 -1.78
N LEU A 91 0.11 4.54 -1.54
CA LEU A 91 -1.27 4.58 -1.05
C LEU A 91 -1.37 3.77 0.24
N GLY A 92 -1.70 4.43 1.34
CA GLY A 92 -1.95 3.77 2.62
C GLY A 92 -3.43 3.50 2.87
N ILE A 93 -3.78 2.29 3.32
CA ILE A 93 -5.13 1.92 3.75
C ILE A 93 -5.12 1.30 5.16
N PRO A 94 -6.14 1.58 5.99
CA PRO A 94 -6.22 1.04 7.34
C PRO A 94 -6.44 -0.49 7.33
N PRO A 95 -6.30 -1.16 8.48
CA PRO A 95 -6.68 -2.57 8.63
C PRO A 95 -8.17 -2.80 8.28
N ILE A 96 -8.52 -4.03 7.91
CA ILE A 96 -9.93 -4.37 7.59
C ILE A 96 -10.79 -4.47 8.86
N HIS A 97 -10.18 -4.95 9.94
CA HIS A 97 -10.83 -5.13 11.23
C HIS A 97 -10.13 -4.25 12.26
N GLY A 98 -10.16 -2.94 12.03
CA GLY A 98 -9.74 -1.94 13.01
C GLY A 98 -10.91 -1.52 13.91
N ASP A 99 -10.59 -1.01 15.10
CA ASP A 99 -11.58 -0.40 15.99
C ASP A 99 -12.05 0.98 15.49
N ASP A 100 -11.32 1.57 14.54
CA ASP A 100 -11.55 2.88 13.94
C ASP A 100 -11.48 2.79 12.41
N ASP A 101 -12.53 3.26 11.73
CA ASP A 101 -12.63 3.27 10.26
C ASP A 101 -11.83 4.42 9.62
N ARG A 102 -11.26 5.33 10.42
CA ARG A 102 -10.49 6.47 9.90
C ARG A 102 -9.16 6.04 9.29
N ASN A 103 -8.89 6.56 8.10
CA ASN A 103 -7.58 6.39 7.48
C ASN A 103 -6.61 7.48 7.97
N LEU A 104 -5.65 7.10 8.82
CA LEU A 104 -4.66 8.01 9.39
C LEU A 104 -3.37 8.15 8.57
N PHE A 105 -3.26 7.48 7.41
CA PHE A 105 -2.03 7.51 6.61
C PHE A 105 -1.66 8.89 6.08
N GLY A 106 -2.62 9.79 5.86
CA GLY A 106 -2.27 11.16 5.48
C GLY A 106 -1.40 11.86 6.53
N GLN A 107 -1.79 11.76 7.80
CA GLN A 107 -1.03 12.32 8.92
C GLN A 107 0.28 11.55 9.15
N ALA A 108 0.25 10.22 9.03
CA ALA A 108 1.45 9.40 9.18
C ALA A 108 2.50 9.72 8.10
N PHE A 109 2.08 9.90 6.84
CA PHE A 109 2.96 10.29 5.75
C PHE A 109 3.53 11.69 5.98
N GLU A 110 2.70 12.67 6.36
CA GLU A 110 3.18 14.01 6.67
C GLU A 110 4.24 14.00 7.78
N ALA A 111 3.98 13.28 8.86
CA ALA A 111 4.93 13.12 9.96
C ALA A 111 6.23 12.42 9.54
N ALA A 112 6.14 11.34 8.75
CA ALA A 112 7.31 10.62 8.23
C ALA A 112 8.16 11.50 7.33
N ILE A 113 7.54 12.20 6.37
CA ILE A 113 8.21 13.14 5.45
C ILE A 113 8.92 14.25 6.23
N SER A 114 8.24 14.84 7.22
CA SER A 114 8.81 15.92 8.04
C SER A 114 10.05 15.47 8.82
N ARG A 115 10.03 14.23 9.35
CA ARG A 115 11.14 13.62 10.11
C ARG A 115 12.33 13.26 9.22
N THR A 116 12.09 12.70 8.04
CA THR A 116 13.16 12.15 7.19
C THR A 116 13.66 13.11 6.11
N LYS A 117 12.98 14.25 5.95
CA LYS A 117 13.20 15.17 4.81
C LYS A 117 13.15 14.43 3.47
N ALA A 118 12.18 13.52 3.32
CA ALA A 118 11.99 12.81 2.05
C ALA A 118 11.46 13.75 0.97
N ARG A 119 11.89 13.52 -0.26
CA ARG A 119 11.36 14.16 -1.47
C ARG A 119 10.01 13.53 -1.79
N ALA A 120 8.96 14.12 -1.27
CA ALA A 120 7.59 13.62 -1.42
C ALA A 120 6.59 14.76 -1.59
N GLU A 121 5.50 14.47 -2.28
CA GLU A 121 4.46 15.46 -2.61
C GLU A 121 3.06 14.87 -2.46
N PHE A 122 2.16 15.64 -1.85
CA PHE A 122 0.73 15.33 -1.80
C PHE A 122 0.06 15.82 -3.09
N LYS A 123 0.22 15.06 -4.18
CA LYS A 123 -0.34 15.42 -5.51
C LYS A 123 -1.81 15.03 -5.69
N TYR A 124 -2.37 14.25 -4.79
CA TYR A 124 -3.70 13.67 -4.90
C TYR A 124 -4.68 14.35 -3.93
N PHE A 125 -5.96 14.34 -4.28
CA PHE A 125 -7.02 14.82 -3.39
C PHE A 125 -7.09 14.00 -2.09
N SER A 126 -6.84 12.69 -2.19
CA SER A 126 -6.79 11.80 -1.04
C SER A 126 -5.42 11.91 -0.35
N THR A 127 -5.41 12.39 0.88
CA THR A 127 -4.17 12.64 1.65
C THR A 127 -3.41 11.36 2.02
N ASN A 128 -4.08 10.21 2.02
CA ASN A 128 -3.45 8.89 2.16
C ASN A 128 -2.73 8.41 0.89
N CYS A 129 -2.51 9.29 -0.09
CA CYS A 129 -1.80 9.01 -1.33
C CYS A 129 -0.76 10.09 -1.60
N ILE A 130 0.51 9.71 -1.76
CA ILE A 130 1.63 10.63 -2.00
C ILE A 130 2.48 10.16 -3.19
N GLU A 131 3.18 11.09 -3.83
CA GLU A 131 4.33 10.78 -4.67
C GLU A 131 5.59 10.82 -3.81
N LEU A 132 6.50 9.87 -3.98
CA LEU A 132 7.74 9.75 -3.25
C LEU A 132 8.90 9.43 -4.20
N HIS A 133 10.02 10.12 -4.05
CA HIS A 133 11.23 9.77 -4.79
C HIS A 133 11.68 8.36 -4.37
N ARG A 134 11.94 7.46 -5.32
CA ARG A 134 12.12 6.03 -5.00
C ARG A 134 13.27 5.73 -4.02
N GLU A 135 14.33 6.51 -4.09
CA GLU A 135 15.50 6.35 -3.20
C GLU A 135 15.16 6.68 -1.73
N ASP A 136 14.07 7.41 -1.51
CA ASP A 136 13.60 7.81 -0.20
C ASP A 136 12.60 6.80 0.40
N MET A 137 12.28 5.71 -0.31
CA MET A 137 11.33 4.68 0.14
C MET A 137 11.73 4.05 1.48
N LEU A 138 12.98 3.60 1.61
CA LEU A 138 13.43 2.88 2.81
C LEU A 138 13.34 3.77 4.05
N LYS A 139 13.86 5.01 3.99
CA LYS A 139 13.81 5.93 5.14
C LYS A 139 12.38 6.30 5.54
N ILE A 140 11.46 6.42 4.57
CA ILE A 140 10.02 6.63 4.86
C ILE A 140 9.42 5.40 5.54
N PHE A 141 9.74 4.19 5.08
CA PHE A 141 9.22 2.95 5.66
C PHE A 141 9.72 2.75 7.08
N GLU A 142 10.98 3.03 7.36
CA GLU A 142 11.55 3.01 8.71
C GLU A 142 10.86 4.04 9.62
N ALA A 143 10.66 5.27 9.14
CA ALA A 143 9.97 6.30 9.91
C ALA A 143 8.50 5.93 10.21
N LEU A 144 7.79 5.35 9.23
CA LEU A 144 6.43 4.85 9.42
C LEU A 144 6.38 3.67 10.38
N SER A 145 7.34 2.75 10.31
CA SER A 145 7.45 1.64 11.25
C SER A 145 7.58 2.14 12.69
N ASN A 146 8.34 3.21 12.91
CA ASN A 146 8.49 3.82 14.24
C ASN A 146 7.26 4.64 14.68
N LEU A 147 6.43 5.12 13.75
CA LEU A 147 5.21 5.89 14.06
C LEU A 147 4.00 5.00 14.36
N LEU A 148 3.97 3.79 13.78
CA LEU A 148 2.84 2.85 13.84
C LEU A 148 3.04 1.72 14.86
N THR A 149 4.15 1.76 15.60
CA THR A 149 4.42 0.86 16.74
C THR A 149 3.95 1.53 18.02
#